data_AF-A0A853C7D0-F1
#
_entry.id   AF-A0A853C7D0-F1
#
_cell.length_a   1.000
_cell.length_b   1.000
_cell.length_c   1.000
_cell.angle_alpha   90.00
_cell.angle_beta   90.00
_cell.angle_gamma   90.00
#
_symmetry.space_group_name_H-M   'P 1'
#
loop_
_entity.id
_entity.type
_entity.pdbx_description
1 polymer ?
#
loop_
_entity_poly.entity_id
_entity_poly.type
_entity_poly.pdbx_seq_one_letter_code
_entity_poly.pdbx_strand_id
1 'polypeptide(L)'
;MTWSQILALGLGSGVIAGVVNNLAGGLRDRLERRGKTAAQTTDLAYQRERHSADLAQARRVRREDDIAGAREWSLRSLHAALGWLEAEFIDQHARDNDYVAANKNRPSISTAADVLTELENVAVRHPVALVRERAWRIYDQLDDRYNVVDGETVGEMSRQEGLAWMDELKQLIELVHVPEHED
;
A
#
# COMPACT_ATOMS: atom_id res chain seq x y z
N MET A 1 48.71 30.66 59.15
CA MET A 1 49.27 30.84 57.80
C MET A 1 48.24 31.58 56.97
N THR A 2 48.52 32.84 56.61
CA THR A 2 47.56 33.79 56.05
C THR A 2 47.68 33.87 54.53
N TRP A 3 46.56 34.18 53.87
CA TRP A 3 46.38 34.37 52.43
C TRP A 3 47.37 35.32 51.74
N SER A 4 48.13 36.11 52.50
CA SER A 4 49.16 37.01 52.02
C SER A 4 50.43 36.32 51.47
N GLN A 5 50.61 35.02 51.67
CA GLN A 5 51.80 34.29 51.16
C GLN A 5 51.65 33.68 49.76
N ILE A 6 50.44 33.61 49.19
CA ILE A 6 50.24 33.14 47.80
C ILE A 6 50.49 34.25 46.77
N LEU A 7 50.49 35.52 47.19
CA LEU A 7 50.68 36.68 46.31
C LEU A 7 52.12 37.22 46.23
N ALA A 8 53.08 36.64 46.96
CA ALA A 8 54.41 37.23 47.13
C ALA A 8 55.55 36.59 46.29
N LEU A 9 55.24 35.74 45.31
CA LEU A 9 56.27 35.14 44.45
C LEU A 9 55.92 35.32 42.98
N GLY A 10 56.53 36.34 42.36
CA GLY A 10 56.68 36.40 40.91
C GLY A 10 56.35 37.73 40.25
N LEU A 11 57.09 38.80 40.59
CA LEU A 11 57.43 39.85 39.63
C LEU A 11 58.20 39.19 38.47
N GLY A 12 57.45 38.67 37.49
CA GLY A 12 57.91 38.00 36.27
C GLY A 12 57.01 38.43 35.11
N SER A 13 57.01 39.74 34.88
CA SER A 13 56.37 40.48 33.79
C SER A 13 56.55 39.80 32.41
N GLY A 14 55.45 39.69 31.65
CA GLY A 14 55.46 39.38 30.21
C GLY A 14 55.08 37.94 29.82
N VAL A 15 55.71 36.92 30.39
CA VAL A 15 55.58 35.54 29.90
C VAL A 15 54.30 34.85 30.40
N ILE A 16 53.88 35.09 31.64
CA ILE A 16 52.72 34.40 32.24
C ILE A 16 51.39 34.92 31.67
N ALA A 17 51.27 36.22 31.36
CA ALA A 17 50.08 36.77 30.71
C ALA A 17 49.90 36.23 29.28
N GLY A 18 50.99 36.08 28.52
CA GLY A 18 50.97 35.44 27.20
C GLY A 18 50.58 33.97 27.24
N VAL A 19 51.02 33.22 28.26
CA VAL A 19 50.65 31.80 28.43
C VAL A 19 49.18 31.67 28.82
N VAL A 20 48.67 32.46 29.77
CA VAL A 20 47.26 32.40 30.21
C VAL A 20 46.31 32.87 29.10
N ASN A 21 46.68 33.91 28.34
CA ASN A 21 45.84 34.39 27.24
C ASN A 21 45.81 33.41 26.04
N ASN A 22 46.93 32.74 25.74
CA ASN A 22 46.97 31.65 24.76
C ASN A 22 46.22 30.40 25.22
N LEU A 23 46.26 30.07 26.51
CA LEU A 23 45.53 28.92 27.06
C LEU A 23 44.02 29.16 27.09
N ALA A 24 43.59 30.37 27.49
CA ALA A 24 42.19 30.78 27.47
C ALA A 24 41.65 30.85 26.03
N GLY A 25 42.45 31.38 25.09
CA GLY A 25 42.14 31.37 23.65
C GLY A 25 41.96 29.95 23.10
N GLY A 26 42.88 29.03 23.40
CA GLY A 26 42.82 27.63 22.95
C GLY A 26 41.67 26.82 23.58
N LEU A 27 41.30 27.10 24.84
CA LEU A 27 40.14 26.51 25.50
C LEU A 27 38.83 27.02 24.91
N ARG A 28 38.73 28.32 24.63
CA ARG A 28 37.57 28.94 23.99
C ARG A 28 37.39 28.41 22.56
N ASP A 29 38.46 28.30 21.79
CA ASP A 29 38.45 27.72 20.45
C ASP A 29 38.00 26.25 20.45
N ARG A 30 38.45 25.46 21.44
CA ARG A 30 38.00 24.07 21.59
C ARG A 30 36.53 23.95 21.99
N LEU A 31 36.05 24.83 22.86
CA LEU A 31 34.65 24.86 23.28
C LEU A 31 33.73 25.32 22.15
N GLU A 32 34.13 26.35 21.38
CA GLU A 32 33.37 26.80 20.21
C GLU A 32 33.35 25.74 19.11
N ARG A 33 34.46 25.05 18.83
CA ARG A 33 34.48 23.94 17.87
C ARG A 33 33.58 22.78 18.33
N ARG A 34 33.66 22.37 19.60
CA ARG A 34 32.79 21.32 20.14
C ARG A 34 31.31 21.71 20.13
N GLY A 35 30.99 22.95 20.49
CA GLY A 35 29.62 23.48 20.43
C GLY A 35 29.06 23.53 19.01
N LYS A 36 29.86 23.99 18.04
CA LYS A 36 29.47 23.99 16.61
C LYS A 36 29.28 22.58 16.07
N THR A 37 30.14 21.64 16.45
CA THR A 37 30.01 20.24 16.01
C THR A 37 28.76 19.59 16.60
N ALA A 38 28.47 19.81 17.89
CA ALA A 38 27.28 19.29 18.55
C ALA A 38 25.99 19.88 17.93
N ALA A 39 25.97 21.20 17.70
CA ALA A 39 24.85 21.89 17.05
C ALA A 39 24.63 21.41 15.60
N GLN A 40 25.70 21.21 14.82
CA GLN A 40 25.61 20.63 13.48
C GLN A 40 25.08 19.20 13.49
N THR A 41 25.50 18.37 14.45
CA THR A 41 24.99 16.99 14.55
C THR A 41 23.51 16.93 14.91
N THR A 42 23.04 17.81 15.80
CA THR A 42 21.60 17.91 16.14
C THR A 42 20.77 18.45 14.98
N ASP A 43 21.27 19.42 14.22
CA ASP A 43 20.57 19.97 13.06
C ASP A 43 20.47 18.93 11.93
N LEU A 44 21.54 18.17 11.67
CA LEU A 44 21.52 17.06 10.72
C LEU A 44 20.59 15.91 11.14
N ALA A 45 20.52 15.60 12.43
CA ALA A 45 19.59 14.60 12.95
C ALA A 45 18.13 15.05 12.76
N TYR A 46 17.84 16.30 13.08
CA TYR A 46 16.51 16.90 12.89
C TYR A 46 16.09 16.95 11.41
N GLN A 47 17.02 17.29 10.52
CA GLN A 47 16.79 17.26 9.07
C GLN A 47 16.52 15.84 8.55
N ARG A 48 17.25 14.84 9.04
CA ARG A 48 17.00 13.42 8.70
C ARG A 48 15.65 12.94 9.17
N GLU A 49 15.24 13.31 10.38
CA GLU A 49 13.94 12.94 10.95
C GLU A 49 12.80 13.56 10.13
N ARG A 50 12.88 14.86 9.81
CA ARG A 50 11.92 15.51 8.90
C ARG A 50 11.87 14.85 7.53
N HIS A 51 13.03 14.60 6.91
CA HIS A 51 13.07 13.90 5.62
C HIS A 51 12.45 12.50 5.70
N SER A 52 12.66 11.77 6.79
CA SER A 52 12.05 10.45 6.98
C SER A 52 10.53 10.53 7.14
N ALA A 53 10.03 11.55 7.84
CA ALA A 53 8.60 11.81 8.00
C ALA A 53 7.95 12.22 6.67
N ASP A 54 8.59 13.12 5.91
CA ASP A 54 8.13 13.56 4.60
C ASP A 54 8.10 12.40 3.60
N LEU A 55 9.12 11.53 3.61
CA LEU A 55 9.14 10.32 2.79
C LEU A 55 8.05 9.33 3.20
N ALA A 56 7.79 9.18 4.50
CA ALA A 56 6.71 8.32 5.00
C ALA A 56 5.33 8.86 4.56
N GLN A 57 5.11 10.16 4.66
CA GLN A 57 3.89 10.81 4.20
C GLN A 57 3.72 10.70 2.68
N ALA A 58 4.77 10.96 1.90
CA ALA A 58 4.74 10.80 0.44
C ALA A 58 4.46 9.35 0.02
N ARG A 59 4.96 8.36 0.76
CA ARG A 59 4.64 6.94 0.53
C ARG A 59 3.18 6.61 0.85
N ARG A 60 2.59 7.21 1.88
CA ARG A 60 1.16 7.03 2.21
C ARG A 60 0.27 7.58 1.12
N VAL A 61 0.50 8.83 0.71
CA VAL A 61 -0.27 9.49 -0.37
C VAL A 61 -0.18 8.69 -1.67
N ARG A 62 1.02 8.23 -2.06
CA ARG A 62 1.16 7.38 -3.26
C ARG A 62 0.39 6.06 -3.16
N ARG A 63 0.40 5.41 -1.99
CA ARG A 63 -0.38 4.18 -1.80
C ARG A 63 -1.88 4.46 -1.92
N GLU A 64 -2.36 5.55 -1.35
CA GLU A 64 -3.77 5.96 -1.46
C GLU A 64 -4.16 6.23 -2.92
N ASP A 65 -3.32 6.94 -3.68
CA ASP A 65 -3.53 7.20 -5.11
C ASP A 65 -3.51 5.91 -5.95
N ASP A 66 -2.54 5.02 -5.70
CA ASP A 66 -2.43 3.73 -6.37
C ASP A 66 -3.66 2.85 -6.09
N ILE A 67 -4.18 2.87 -4.85
CA ILE A 67 -5.41 2.18 -4.47
C ILE A 67 -6.64 2.79 -5.16
N ALA A 68 -6.77 4.12 -5.17
CA ALA A 68 -7.89 4.79 -5.81
C ALA A 68 -7.94 4.51 -7.32
N GLY A 69 -6.80 4.61 -8.00
CA GLY A 69 -6.68 4.24 -9.41
C GLY A 69 -6.94 2.76 -9.63
N ALA A 70 -6.48 1.89 -8.72
CA ALA A 70 -6.70 0.45 -8.84
C ALA A 70 -8.16 0.02 -8.68
N ARG A 71 -8.90 0.70 -7.81
CA ARG A 71 -10.32 0.41 -7.55
C ARG A 71 -11.17 0.57 -8.80
N GLU A 72 -11.01 1.69 -9.50
CA GLU A 72 -11.89 2.00 -10.63
C GLU A 72 -11.81 0.93 -11.74
N TRP A 73 -10.60 0.51 -12.11
CA TRP A 73 -10.45 -0.53 -13.13
C TRP A 73 -10.91 -1.90 -12.61
N SER A 74 -10.60 -2.23 -11.35
CA SER A 74 -10.96 -3.54 -10.78
C SER A 74 -12.47 -3.69 -10.65
N LEU A 75 -13.17 -2.63 -10.24
CA LEU A 75 -14.64 -2.61 -10.20
C LEU A 75 -15.24 -2.81 -11.58
N ARG A 76 -14.69 -2.18 -12.62
CA ARG A 76 -15.15 -2.41 -14.01
C ARG A 76 -14.97 -3.88 -14.40
N SER A 77 -13.80 -4.46 -14.18
CA SER A 77 -13.50 -5.86 -14.47
C SER A 77 -14.44 -6.82 -13.73
N LEU A 78 -14.65 -6.60 -12.44
CA LEU A 78 -15.52 -7.44 -11.60
C LEU A 78 -17.00 -7.31 -11.95
N HIS A 79 -17.49 -6.10 -12.22
CA HIS A 79 -18.88 -5.92 -12.68
C HIS A 79 -19.12 -6.55 -14.05
N ALA A 80 -18.12 -6.51 -14.92
CA ALA A 80 -18.17 -7.12 -16.22
C ALA A 80 -18.21 -8.67 -16.13
N ALA A 81 -17.40 -9.25 -15.23
CA ALA A 81 -17.45 -10.67 -14.89
C ALA A 81 -18.79 -11.09 -14.29
N LEU A 82 -19.31 -10.32 -13.32
CA LEU A 82 -20.62 -10.57 -12.72
C LEU A 82 -21.75 -10.50 -13.75
N GLY A 83 -21.72 -9.49 -14.63
CA GLY A 83 -22.71 -9.35 -15.70
C GLY A 83 -22.71 -10.52 -16.67
N TRP A 84 -21.55 -11.06 -17.00
CA TRP A 84 -21.44 -12.28 -17.81
C TRP A 84 -22.03 -13.48 -17.09
N LEU A 85 -21.66 -13.69 -15.82
CA LEU A 85 -22.16 -14.82 -15.03
C LEU A 85 -23.68 -14.77 -14.83
N GLU A 86 -24.25 -13.58 -14.61
CA GLU A 86 -25.70 -13.41 -14.54
C GLU A 86 -26.39 -13.77 -15.86
N ALA A 87 -25.80 -13.40 -17.00
CA ALA A 87 -26.34 -13.73 -18.32
C ALA A 87 -26.29 -15.24 -18.57
N GLU A 88 -25.15 -15.87 -18.31
CA GLU A 88 -24.95 -17.32 -18.45
C GLU A 88 -25.91 -18.10 -17.55
N PHE A 89 -26.09 -17.66 -16.30
CA PHE A 89 -27.04 -18.24 -15.37
C PHE A 89 -28.49 -18.14 -15.88
N ILE A 90 -28.88 -16.98 -16.41
CA ILE A 90 -30.22 -16.79 -16.98
C ILE A 90 -30.41 -17.69 -18.20
N ASP A 91 -29.43 -17.76 -19.11
CA ASP A 91 -29.55 -18.54 -20.34
C ASP A 91 -29.70 -20.04 -20.04
N GLN A 92 -28.94 -20.56 -19.07
CA GLN A 92 -29.01 -21.97 -18.68
C GLN A 92 -30.26 -22.30 -17.84
N HIS A 93 -30.69 -21.39 -16.96
CA HIS A 93 -31.82 -21.61 -16.04
C HIS A 93 -33.07 -20.82 -16.43
N ALA A 94 -33.20 -20.43 -17.70
CA ALA A 94 -34.29 -19.55 -18.18
C ALA A 94 -35.69 -20.14 -17.94
N ARG A 95 -35.82 -21.46 -18.04
CA ARG A 95 -37.09 -22.18 -17.84
C ARG A 95 -37.52 -22.23 -16.38
N ASP A 96 -36.57 -22.12 -15.47
CA ASP A 96 -36.81 -22.19 -14.02
C ASP A 96 -36.99 -20.80 -13.39
N ASN A 97 -36.77 -19.74 -14.18
CA ASN A 97 -36.94 -18.35 -13.77
C ASN A 97 -38.16 -17.75 -14.49
N ASP A 98 -39.23 -17.45 -13.74
CA ASP A 98 -40.45 -16.78 -14.24
C ASP A 98 -40.20 -15.38 -14.85
N TYR A 99 -38.98 -14.87 -14.75
CA TYR A 99 -38.60 -13.53 -15.16
C TYR A 99 -37.41 -13.55 -16.13
N VAL A 100 -37.70 -13.69 -17.43
CA VAL A 100 -36.72 -13.39 -18.48
C VAL A 100 -36.76 -11.88 -18.69
N ALA A 101 -35.81 -11.17 -18.09
CA ALA A 101 -35.65 -9.74 -18.29
C ALA A 101 -35.20 -9.47 -19.73
N ALA A 102 -36.17 -9.40 -20.66
CA ALA A 102 -35.97 -9.13 -22.09
C ALA A 102 -35.23 -7.81 -22.39
N ASN A 103 -34.97 -6.99 -21.36
CA ASN A 103 -34.28 -5.70 -21.41
C ASN A 103 -32.96 -5.67 -20.62
N LYS A 104 -32.41 -6.81 -20.16
CA LYS A 104 -31.08 -6.79 -19.54
C LYS A 104 -30.03 -6.44 -20.60
N ASN A 105 -29.23 -5.40 -20.32
CA ASN A 105 -28.09 -5.04 -21.16
C ASN A 105 -27.18 -6.26 -21.32
N ARG A 106 -26.78 -6.55 -22.56
CA ARG A 106 -25.78 -7.58 -22.79
C ARG A 106 -24.50 -7.21 -22.04
N PRO A 107 -23.87 -8.17 -21.36
CA PRO A 107 -22.62 -7.92 -20.65
C PRO A 107 -21.55 -7.42 -21.64
N SER A 108 -20.62 -6.60 -21.14
CA SER A 108 -19.49 -6.10 -21.93
C SER A 108 -18.50 -7.19 -22.33
N ILE A 109 -18.58 -8.34 -21.66
CA ILE A 109 -17.78 -9.53 -21.89
C ILE A 109 -18.71 -10.64 -22.36
N SER A 110 -18.29 -11.39 -23.39
CA SER A 110 -19.11 -12.42 -24.02
C SER A 110 -18.61 -13.85 -23.81
N THR A 111 -17.40 -14.06 -23.29
CA THR A 111 -16.81 -15.40 -23.14
C THR A 111 -16.25 -15.64 -21.75
N ALA A 112 -16.22 -16.92 -21.34
CA ALA A 112 -15.59 -17.33 -20.08
C ALA A 112 -14.09 -17.00 -20.05
N ALA A 113 -13.39 -17.13 -21.19
CA ALA A 113 -11.96 -16.84 -21.29
C ALA A 113 -11.64 -15.35 -21.01
N ASP A 114 -12.50 -14.45 -21.48
CA ASP A 114 -12.36 -13.03 -21.19
C ASP A 114 -12.61 -12.75 -19.69
N VAL A 115 -13.58 -13.44 -19.07
CA VAL A 115 -13.84 -13.33 -17.62
C VAL A 115 -12.64 -13.80 -16.80
N LEU A 116 -12.06 -14.95 -17.18
CA LEU A 116 -10.83 -15.45 -16.56
C LEU A 116 -9.69 -14.44 -16.71
N THR A 117 -9.53 -13.82 -17.89
CA THR A 117 -8.53 -12.77 -18.13
C THR A 117 -8.73 -11.56 -17.22
N GLU A 118 -9.97 -11.09 -17.05
CA GLU A 118 -10.28 -9.98 -16.16
C GLU A 118 -10.04 -10.31 -14.68
N LEU A 119 -10.41 -11.52 -14.25
CA LEU A 119 -10.15 -11.99 -12.90
C LEU A 119 -8.66 -12.16 -12.62
N GLU A 120 -7.90 -12.73 -13.56
CA GLU A 120 -6.44 -12.84 -13.46
C GLU A 120 -5.79 -11.45 -13.33
N ASN A 121 -6.24 -10.47 -14.14
CA ASN A 121 -5.74 -9.11 -14.05
C ASN A 121 -5.94 -8.55 -12.63
N VAL A 122 -7.15 -8.67 -12.06
CA VAL A 122 -7.45 -8.27 -10.66
C VAL A 122 -6.57 -9.02 -9.67
N ALA A 123 -6.45 -10.33 -9.83
CA ALA A 123 -5.70 -11.21 -8.96
C ALA A 123 -4.19 -10.92 -8.95
N VAL A 124 -3.63 -10.44 -10.06
CA VAL A 124 -2.20 -10.12 -10.17
C VAL A 124 -1.90 -8.67 -9.77
N ARG A 125 -2.77 -7.72 -10.16
CA ARG A 125 -2.42 -6.29 -10.14
C ARG A 125 -3.06 -5.48 -9.01
N HIS A 126 -4.10 -6.00 -8.34
CA HIS A 126 -4.75 -5.24 -7.28
C HIS A 126 -3.80 -4.99 -6.09
N PRO A 127 -3.72 -3.77 -5.52
CA PRO A 127 -2.77 -3.46 -4.44
C PRO A 127 -3.08 -4.20 -3.12
N VAL A 128 -4.36 -4.43 -2.84
CA VAL A 128 -4.84 -5.12 -1.62
C VAL A 128 -4.70 -6.64 -1.78
N ALA A 129 -3.99 -7.29 -0.84
CA ALA A 129 -3.71 -8.73 -0.88
C ALA A 129 -4.97 -9.60 -0.77
N LEU A 130 -5.92 -9.23 0.09
CA LEU A 130 -7.16 -9.97 0.28
C LEU A 130 -8.03 -9.98 -0.99
N VAL A 131 -8.05 -8.87 -1.74
CA VAL A 131 -8.74 -8.80 -3.04
C VAL A 131 -8.06 -9.73 -4.05
N ARG A 132 -6.72 -9.74 -4.10
CA ARG A 132 -5.98 -10.66 -4.98
C ARG A 132 -6.27 -12.12 -4.67
N GLU A 133 -6.24 -12.50 -3.39
CA GLU A 133 -6.51 -13.87 -2.95
C GLU A 133 -7.92 -14.33 -3.32
N ARG A 134 -8.93 -13.48 -3.06
CA ARG A 134 -10.32 -13.79 -3.42
C ARG A 134 -10.52 -13.86 -4.93
N ALA A 135 -9.88 -12.99 -5.70
CA ALA A 135 -9.94 -13.03 -7.16
C ALA A 135 -9.34 -14.35 -7.71
N TRP A 136 -8.21 -14.81 -7.17
CA TRP A 136 -7.63 -16.11 -7.53
C TRP A 136 -8.56 -17.27 -7.21
N ARG A 137 -9.23 -17.26 -6.05
CA ARG A 137 -10.17 -18.32 -5.68
C ARG A 137 -11.32 -18.45 -6.69
N ILE A 138 -11.91 -17.32 -7.10
CA ILE A 138 -13.01 -17.30 -8.08
C ILE A 138 -12.48 -17.71 -9.46
N TYR A 139 -11.28 -17.25 -9.83
CA TYR A 139 -10.61 -17.66 -11.06
C TYR A 139 -10.46 -19.18 -11.13
N ASP A 140 -9.86 -19.80 -10.10
CA ASP A 140 -9.59 -21.23 -10.07
C ASP A 140 -10.89 -22.04 -10.19
N GLN A 141 -11.96 -21.63 -9.49
CA GLN A 141 -13.27 -22.28 -9.58
C GLN A 141 -13.88 -22.22 -10.99
N LEU A 142 -13.71 -21.09 -11.69
CA LEU A 142 -14.20 -20.94 -13.07
C LEU A 142 -13.30 -21.65 -14.08
N ASP A 143 -11.97 -21.61 -13.91
CA ASP A 143 -11.02 -22.29 -14.80
C ASP A 143 -11.20 -23.82 -14.72
N ASP A 144 -11.30 -24.35 -13.50
CA ASP A 144 -11.62 -25.76 -13.24
C ASP A 144 -12.95 -26.19 -13.86
N ARG A 145 -13.87 -25.26 -14.13
CA ARG A 145 -15.15 -25.56 -14.79
C ARG A 145 -15.04 -25.51 -16.31
N TYR A 146 -14.47 -24.42 -16.83
CA TYR A 146 -14.56 -24.06 -18.24
C TYR A 146 -13.35 -24.51 -19.06
N ASN A 147 -12.28 -24.98 -18.42
CA ASN A 147 -11.02 -25.36 -19.07
C ASN A 147 -10.67 -26.86 -18.91
N VAL A 148 -11.65 -27.70 -18.52
CA VAL A 148 -11.46 -29.16 -18.45
C VAL A 148 -11.37 -29.76 -19.84
N VAL A 149 -10.20 -30.33 -20.16
CA VAL A 149 -9.81 -30.86 -21.48
C VAL A 149 -10.52 -32.18 -21.86
N ASP A 150 -11.38 -32.73 -21.00
CA ASP A 150 -11.77 -34.15 -21.08
C ASP A 150 -12.98 -34.46 -21.99
N GLY A 151 -13.08 -33.78 -23.13
CA GLY A 151 -13.90 -34.19 -24.29
C GLY A 151 -15.42 -34.25 -24.10
N GLU A 152 -15.92 -34.14 -22.88
CA GLU A 152 -17.33 -34.02 -22.54
C GLU A 152 -17.70 -32.56 -22.43
N THR A 153 -18.85 -32.23 -22.98
CA THR A 153 -19.43 -30.90 -23.04
C THR A 153 -19.29 -30.21 -21.68
N VAL A 154 -18.82 -28.96 -21.66
CA VAL A 154 -18.88 -28.07 -20.49
C VAL A 154 -20.26 -28.27 -19.87
N GLY A 155 -20.31 -28.98 -18.74
CA GLY A 155 -21.61 -29.34 -18.17
C GLY A 155 -22.39 -28.07 -17.85
N GLU A 156 -23.71 -28.19 -17.75
CA GLU A 156 -24.54 -27.08 -17.27
C GLU A 156 -24.06 -26.67 -15.86
N MET A 157 -23.88 -25.38 -15.62
CA MET A 157 -23.58 -24.83 -14.30
C MET A 157 -24.79 -25.13 -13.41
N SER A 158 -24.57 -25.80 -12.28
CA SER A 158 -25.69 -26.02 -11.37
C SER A 158 -26.20 -24.69 -10.82
N ARG A 159 -27.49 -24.64 -10.50
CA ARG A 159 -28.09 -23.42 -9.94
C ARG A 159 -27.38 -22.97 -8.66
N GLN A 160 -26.94 -23.92 -7.84
CA GLN A 160 -26.24 -23.62 -6.58
C GLN A 160 -24.85 -23.04 -6.84
N GLU A 161 -24.10 -23.59 -7.80
CA GLU A 161 -22.78 -23.06 -8.19
C GLU A 161 -22.89 -21.64 -8.73
N GLY A 162 -23.81 -21.38 -9.65
CA GLY A 162 -23.97 -20.04 -10.22
C GLY A 162 -24.37 -18.99 -9.18
N LEU A 163 -25.25 -19.35 -8.24
CA LEU A 163 -25.60 -18.46 -7.12
C LEU A 163 -24.42 -18.21 -6.18
N ALA A 164 -23.63 -19.25 -5.88
CA ALA A 164 -22.44 -19.11 -5.04
C ALA A 164 -21.39 -18.20 -5.70
N TRP A 165 -21.08 -18.40 -6.98
CA TRP A 165 -20.12 -17.57 -7.71
C TRP A 165 -20.58 -16.12 -7.84
N MET A 166 -21.87 -15.89 -8.10
CA MET A 166 -22.43 -14.53 -8.12
C MET A 166 -22.30 -13.84 -6.75
N ASP A 167 -22.52 -14.57 -5.66
CA ASP A 167 -22.36 -14.04 -4.31
C ASP A 167 -20.89 -13.74 -3.99
N GLU A 168 -19.96 -14.64 -4.33
CA GLU A 168 -18.53 -14.41 -4.14
C GLU A 168 -18.03 -13.17 -4.91
N LEU A 169 -18.46 -12.99 -6.16
CA LEU A 169 -18.14 -11.81 -6.96
C LEU A 169 -18.71 -10.53 -6.34
N LYS A 170 -19.94 -10.55 -5.81
CA LYS A 170 -20.54 -9.40 -5.12
C LYS A 170 -19.77 -9.04 -3.87
N GLN A 171 -19.40 -10.04 -3.05
CA GLN A 171 -18.58 -9.82 -1.87
C GLN A 171 -17.20 -9.27 -2.23
N LEU A 172 -16.62 -9.70 -3.36
CA LEU A 172 -15.35 -9.15 -3.85
C LEU A 172 -15.49 -7.69 -4.30
N ILE A 173 -16.57 -7.33 -4.99
CA ILE A 173 -16.88 -5.95 -5.36
C ILE A 173 -17.04 -5.08 -4.12
N GLU A 174 -17.78 -5.54 -3.11
CA GLU A 174 -17.92 -4.85 -1.83
C GLU A 174 -16.57 -4.65 -1.15
N LEU A 175 -15.72 -5.68 -1.14
CA LEU A 175 -14.38 -5.59 -0.57
C LEU A 175 -13.50 -4.52 -1.25
N VAL A 176 -13.60 -4.37 -2.57
CA VAL A 176 -12.87 -3.33 -3.32
C VAL A 176 -13.33 -1.92 -2.93
N HIS A 177 -14.61 -1.76 -2.54
CA HIS A 177 -15.16 -0.49 -2.06
C HIS A 177 -14.73 -0.11 -0.65
N VAL A 178 -14.37 -1.07 0.22
CA VAL A 178 -13.99 -0.78 1.61
C VAL A 178 -12.61 -0.07 1.67
N PRO A 179 -12.50 1.10 2.34
CA PRO A 179 -11.22 1.71 2.64
C PRO A 179 -10.42 0.89 3.67
N GLU A 180 -9.10 0.72 3.46
CA GLU A 180 -8.16 0.03 4.38
C GLU A 180 -8.02 0.71 5.77
N HIS A 181 -8.97 1.55 6.20
CA HIS A 181 -8.89 2.33 7.44
C HIS A 181 -9.87 1.88 8.52
N GLU A 182 -10.53 0.74 8.37
CA GLU A 182 -11.37 0.14 9.41
C GLU A 182 -10.69 -1.14 9.95
N ASP A 183 -9.65 -0.94 10.76
CA ASP A 183 -9.21 -1.89 11.79
C ASP A 183 -9.60 -1.33 13.18
#